data_AF-A0AAW7AVI4-F1
#
_entry.id   AF-A0AAW7AVI4-F1
#
_cell.length_a   1.000
_cell.length_b   1.000
_cell.length_c   1.000
_cell.angle_alpha   90.00
_cell.angle_beta   90.00
_cell.angle_gamma   90.00
#
_symmetry.space_group_name_H-M   'P 1'
#
loop_
_entity.id
_entity.type
_entity.pdbx_description
1 polymer ?
#
loop_
_entity_poly.entity_id
_entity_poly.type
_entity_poly.pdbx_seq_one_letter_code
_entity_poly.pdbx_strand_id
1 'polypeptide(L)'
;KGAIVKAYGFIPHIRPRGEEKHLIERDPTFRARRWVVEAAHSWFNRFRKLAPRYEKTDLSYMALSMLAAAMITLNKVITIYG
;
A
#
# COMPACT_ATOMS: atom_id res chain seq x y z
N LYS A 1 12.18 12.19 6.62
CA LYS A 1 11.89 12.60 5.22
C LYS A 1 10.94 13.80 5.14
N GLY A 2 9.80 13.84 5.86
CA GLY A 2 8.88 14.99 5.83
C GLY A 2 9.48 16.35 6.22
N ALA A 3 10.40 16.39 7.20
CA ALA A 3 11.09 17.62 7.61
C ALA A 3 11.93 18.26 6.49
N ILE A 4 12.56 17.44 5.64
CA ILE A 4 13.37 17.90 4.51
C ILE A 4 12.46 18.51 3.43
N VAL A 5 11.35 17.84 3.11
CA VAL A 5 10.36 18.29 2.11
C VAL A 5 9.76 19.64 2.51
N LYS A 6 9.46 19.82 3.80
CA LYS A 6 8.95 21.08 4.36
C LYS A 6 9.98 22.22 4.28
N ALA A 7 11.27 21.91 4.48
CA ALA A 7 12.36 22.89 4.36
C ALA A 7 12.54 23.40 2.92
N TYR A 8 12.19 22.59 1.93
CA TYR A 8 12.16 22.98 0.51
C TYR A 8 10.83 23.63 0.08
N GLY A 9 9.93 23.96 1.03
CA GLY A 9 8.66 24.63 0.73
C GLY A 9 7.56 23.71 0.16
N PHE A 10 7.80 22.40 0.10
CA PHE A 10 6.81 21.45 -0.38
C PHE A 10 5.91 20.96 0.77
N ILE A 11 4.63 20.73 0.46
CA ILE A 11 3.68 20.14 1.41
C ILE A 11 3.88 18.62 1.41
N PRO A 12 4.37 18.02 2.51
CA PRO A 12 4.53 16.58 2.57
C PRO A 12 3.16 15.90 2.61
N HIS A 13 2.79 15.21 1.53
CA HIS A 13 1.55 14.45 1.46
C HIS A 13 1.58 13.17 2.32
N ILE A 14 2.78 12.67 2.61
CA ILE A 14 3.00 11.48 3.45
C ILE A 14 3.22 11.92 4.89
N ARG A 15 2.31 11.52 5.78
CA ARG A 15 2.43 11.77 7.22
C ARG A 15 3.59 10.98 7.84
N PRO A 16 4.39 11.59 8.73
CA PRO A 16 5.41 10.89 9.50
C PRO A 16 4.82 9.82 10.44
N ARG A 17 5.63 8.81 10.73
CA ARG A 17 5.28 7.72 11.65
C ARG A 17 5.09 8.30 13.05
N GLY A 18 3.94 8.05 13.69
CA GLY A 18 3.59 8.56 15.03
C GLY A 18 2.54 9.68 15.04
N GLU A 19 2.40 10.46 13.97
CA GLU A 19 1.40 11.53 13.89
C GLU A 19 -0.04 10.98 13.83
N GLU A 20 -0.23 9.81 13.20
CA GLU A 20 -1.49 9.07 13.26
C GLU A 20 -1.87 8.66 14.69
N LYS A 21 -0.90 8.29 15.53
CA LYS A 21 -1.16 7.90 16.93
C LYS A 21 -1.71 9.08 17.72
N HIS A 22 -1.05 10.24 17.59
CA HIS A 22 -1.50 11.48 18.23
C HIS A 22 -2.88 11.95 17.75
N LEU A 23 -3.24 11.68 16.49
CA LEU A 23 -4.56 12.03 15.96
C LEU A 23 -5.64 11.07 16.43
N ILE A 24 -5.35 9.78 16.53
CA ILE A 24 -6.25 8.81 17.18
C ILE A 24 -6.48 9.20 18.65
N GLU A 25 -5.45 9.67 19.35
CA GLU A 25 -5.55 10.14 20.75
C GLU A 25 -6.36 11.45 20.89
N ARG A 26 -6.26 12.36 19.91
CA ARG A 26 -6.90 13.70 19.97
C ARG A 26 -8.31 13.74 19.40
N ASP A 27 -8.61 12.92 18.39
CA ASP A 27 -9.88 12.95 17.68
C ASP A 27 -10.52 11.55 17.67
N PRO A 28 -11.58 11.34 18.48
CA PRO A 28 -12.30 10.06 18.54
C PRO A 28 -12.94 9.63 17.21
N THR A 29 -13.13 10.57 16.28
CA THR A 29 -13.72 10.29 14.96
C THR A 29 -12.67 9.86 13.93
N PHE A 30 -11.39 10.10 14.22
CA PHE A 30 -10.30 9.77 13.32
C PHE A 30 -10.07 8.26 13.24
N ARG A 31 -10.13 7.69 12.03
CA ARG A 31 -9.83 6.28 11.77
C ARG A 31 -8.56 6.17 10.92
N ALA A 32 -7.51 5.57 11.47
CA ALA A 32 -6.32 5.22 10.70
C ALA A 32 -6.64 4.08 9.71
N ARG A 33 -6.60 4.39 8.40
CA ARG A 33 -6.90 3.43 7.31
C ARG A 33 -5.65 2.94 6.58
N ARG A 34 -4.47 3.39 6.99
CA ARG A 34 -3.18 3.05 6.36
C ARG A 34 -2.93 1.53 6.31
N TRP A 35 -3.42 0.80 7.31
CA TRP A 35 -3.30 -0.66 7.39
C TRP A 35 -3.86 -1.38 6.15
N VAL A 36 -4.84 -0.82 5.45
CA VAL A 36 -5.41 -1.40 4.22
C VAL A 36 -4.38 -1.38 3.08
N VAL A 37 -3.70 -0.24 2.92
CA VAL A 37 -2.65 -0.08 1.89
C VAL A 37 -1.45 -0.97 2.22
N GLU A 38 -1.05 -1.02 3.49
CA GLU A 38 0.05 -1.88 3.94
C GLU A 38 -0.29 -3.37 3.77
N ALA A 39 -1.54 -3.77 4.03
CA ALA A 39 -2.01 -5.12 3.77
C ALA A 39 -1.97 -5.44 2.27
N ALA A 40 -2.47 -4.55 1.40
CA ALA A 40 -2.41 -4.74 -0.05
C ALA A 40 -0.96 -4.85 -0.55
N HIS A 41 -0.07 -3.97 -0.07
CA HIS A 41 1.35 -4.01 -0.40
C HIS A 41 2.01 -5.32 0.07
N SER A 42 1.63 -5.82 1.25
CA SER A 42 2.07 -7.12 1.75
C SER A 42 1.60 -8.29 0.87
N TRP A 43 0.43 -8.18 0.21
CA TRP A 43 -0.03 -9.19 -0.74
C TRP A 43 0.87 -9.24 -1.98
N PHE A 44 1.20 -8.08 -2.54
CA PHE A 44 2.11 -7.98 -3.67
C PHE A 44 3.51 -8.49 -3.35
N ASN A 45 4.05 -8.17 -2.16
CA ASN A 45 5.37 -8.64 -1.74
C ASN A 45 5.44 -10.16 -1.57
N ARG A 46 4.32 -10.83 -1.27
CA ARG A 46 4.25 -12.30 -1.20
C ARG A 46 4.08 -12.97 -2.56
N PHE A 47 3.73 -12.22 -3.60
CA PHE A 47 3.57 -12.76 -4.94
C PHE A 47 4.96 -12.99 -5.57
N ARG A 48 5.47 -14.21 -5.48
CA ARG A 48 6.86 -14.57 -5.87
C ARG A 48 7.26 -14.11 -7.28
N LYS A 49 6.32 -14.05 -8.23
CA LYS A 49 6.59 -13.61 -9.61
C LYS A 49 6.74 -12.09 -9.75
N LEU A 50 6.20 -11.29 -8.82
CA LEU A 50 6.34 -9.84 -8.79
C LEU A 50 7.53 -9.36 -7.97
N ALA A 51 7.96 -10.13 -6.96
CA ALA A 51 9.05 -9.73 -6.07
C ALA A 51 10.36 -9.46 -6.83
N PRO A 52 10.81 -10.32 -7.78
CA PRO A 52 11.81 -9.96 -8.76
C PRO A 52 11.14 -9.36 -10.01
N ARG A 53 11.58 -8.18 -10.43
CA ARG A 53 11.08 -7.55 -11.65
C ARG A 53 11.82 -8.11 -12.87
N TYR A 54 11.27 -9.17 -13.47
CA TYR A 54 11.79 -9.75 -14.72
C TYR A 54 11.22 -9.12 -15.99
N GLU A 55 10.10 -8.41 -15.89
CA GLU A 55 9.42 -7.85 -17.05
C GLU A 55 10.27 -6.74 -17.69
N LYS A 56 10.54 -6.88 -18.99
CA LYS A 56 11.38 -5.95 -19.77
C LYS A 56 10.68 -4.63 -20.06
N THR A 57 9.35 -4.63 -20.14
CA THR A 57 8.53 -3.46 -20.45
C THR A 57 7.72 -3.04 -19.22
N ASP A 58 7.41 -1.76 -19.12
CA ASP A 58 6.51 -1.21 -18.11
C ASP A 58 5.08 -1.73 -18.30
N LEU A 59 4.61 -1.87 -19.54
CA LEU A 59 3.29 -2.42 -19.87
C LEU A 59 3.13 -3.85 -19.36
N SER A 60 4.11 -4.73 -19.60
CA SER A 60 4.04 -6.11 -19.10
C SER A 60 4.05 -6.16 -17.57
N TYR A 61 4.84 -5.30 -16.92
CA TYR A 61 4.84 -5.21 -15.46
C TYR A 61 3.50 -4.73 -14.91
N MET A 62 2.88 -3.73 -15.55
CA MET A 62 1.57 -3.21 -15.17
C MET A 62 0.47 -4.27 -15.34
N ALA A 63 0.46 -4.97 -16.48
CA ALA A 63 -0.49 -6.06 -16.74
C ALA A 63 -0.34 -7.20 -15.73
N LEU A 64 0.90 -7.62 -15.43
CA LEU A 64 1.17 -8.64 -14.42
C LEU A 64 0.74 -8.20 -13.02
N SER A 65 0.91 -6.93 -12.68
CA SER A 65 0.48 -6.36 -11.40
C SER A 65 -1.04 -6.41 -11.26
N MET A 66 -1.78 -6.05 -12.31
CA MET A 66 -3.24 -6.15 -12.34
C MET A 66 -3.72 -7.60 -12.23
N LEU A 67 -3.09 -8.52 -12.97
CA LEU A 67 -3.40 -9.94 -12.92
C LEU A 67 -3.16 -10.52 -11.52
N ALA A 68 -2.03 -10.19 -10.89
CA ALA A 68 -1.73 -10.62 -9.53
C ALA A 68 -2.77 -10.10 -8.53
N ALA A 69 -3.18 -8.83 -8.67
CA ALA A 69 -4.25 -8.25 -7.84
C ALA A 69 -5.54 -9.07 -7.96
N ALA A 70 -5.99 -9.34 -9.18
CA ALA A 70 -7.20 -10.12 -9.45
C ALA A 70 -7.12 -11.53 -8.86
N MET A 71 -6.01 -12.23 -9.05
CA MET A 71 -5.80 -13.57 -8.49
C MET A 71 -5.80 -13.58 -6.96
N ILE A 72 -5.10 -12.62 -6.33
CA ILE A 72 -5.06 -12.50 -4.87
C ILE A 72 -6.48 -12.27 -4.32
N THR A 73 -7.23 -11.35 -4.94
CA THR A 73 -8.60 -11.06 -4.50
C THR A 73 -9.52 -12.26 -4.68
N LEU A 74 -9.42 -12.97 -5.82
CA LEU A 74 -10.23 -14.14 -6.10
C LEU A 74 -9.98 -15.24 -5.06
N ASN A 75 -8.71 -15.57 -4.78
CA ASN A 75 -8.37 -16.58 -3.79
C ASN A 75 -8.89 -16.23 -2.39
N LYS A 76 -8.84 -14.94 -2.01
CA LYS A 76 -9.38 -14.48 -0.72
C LYS A 76 -10.90 -14.61 -0.66
N VAL A 77 -11.60 -14.22 -1.72
CA VAL A 77 -13.06 -14.35 -1.81
C VAL A 77 -13.46 -15.82 -1.74
N ILE A 78 -12.81 -16.69 -2.52
CA ILE A 78 -13.05 -18.14 -2.47
C ILE A 78 -12.80 -18.69 -1.07
N THR A 79 -11.78 -18.24 -0.36
CA THR A 79 -11.52 -18.71 1.02
C THR A 79 -12.59 -18.26 2.02
N ILE A 80 -13.28 -17.14 1.77
CA ILE A 80 -14.31 -16.60 2.67
C ILE A 80 -15.68 -17.23 2.40
N TYR A 81 -16.01 -17.46 1.12
CA TYR A 81 -17.35 -17.86 0.69
C TYR A 81 -17.44 -19.28 0.12
N GLY A 82 -16.31 -19.92 -0.18
CA GLY A 82 -16.22 -21.26 -0.74
C GLY A 82 -15.99 -22.34 0.31
#